data_AF-A0A804JWT4-F1
#
_entry.id   AF-A0A804JWT4-F1
#
_cell.length_a   1.000
_cell.length_b   1.000
_cell.length_c   1.000
_cell.angle_alpha   90.00
_cell.angle_beta   90.00
_cell.angle_gamma   90.00
#
_symmetry.space_group_name_H-M   'P 1'
#
loop_
_entity.id
_entity.type
_entity.pdbx_description
1 polymer ?
#
loop_
_entity_poly.entity_id
_entity_poly.type
_entity_poly.pdbx_seq_one_letter_code
_entity_poly.pdbx_strand_id
1 'polypeptide(L)'
;MLFLFIFYMQASSLVSSIRQEDAVGSSTMESLRLRVLALVGAGISGILSFATIASADEAEHGLPAPSYPWPHKGILSSYDHASIRRGHQVYQQVCASCHSMSLISYRDLVGVAYTEEETIAMASEIEVVDGPNDEG
;
A
#
# COMPACT_ATOMS: atom_id res chain seq x y z
N MET A 1 1.60 -10.73 -19.33
CA MET A 1 1.48 -10.59 -20.80
C MET A 1 1.31 -9.14 -21.29
N LEU A 2 0.56 -8.26 -20.62
CA LEU A 2 0.35 -6.88 -21.11
C LEU A 2 1.61 -5.99 -21.13
N PHE A 3 2.50 -6.09 -20.12
CA PHE A 3 3.72 -5.27 -20.07
C PHE A 3 4.72 -5.55 -21.20
N LEU A 4 4.85 -6.81 -21.62
CA LEU A 4 5.67 -7.19 -22.78
C LEU A 4 5.09 -6.66 -24.11
N PHE A 5 3.77 -6.54 -24.20
CA PHE A 5 3.08 -6.00 -25.38
C PHE A 5 3.30 -4.49 -25.53
N ILE A 6 3.26 -3.74 -24.42
CA ILE A 6 3.52 -2.30 -24.43
C ILE A 6 4.99 -2.02 -24.79
N PHE A 7 5.92 -2.78 -24.21
CA PHE A 7 7.36 -2.66 -24.54
C PHE A 7 7.65 -2.99 -26.01
N TYR A 8 7.02 -4.04 -26.56
CA TYR A 8 7.15 -4.43 -27.96
C TYR A 8 6.57 -3.38 -28.93
N MET A 9 5.45 -2.73 -28.56
CA MET A 9 4.82 -1.70 -29.36
C MET A 9 5.63 -0.39 -29.36
N GLN A 10 6.19 0.03 -28.21
CA GLN A 10 7.09 1.18 -28.12
C GLN A 10 8.43 0.93 -28.83
N ALA A 11 9.00 -0.27 -28.73
CA ALA A 11 10.21 -0.65 -29.45
C ALA A 11 10.00 -0.64 -30.98
N SER A 12 8.83 -1.09 -31.45
CA SER A 12 8.48 -1.11 -32.87
C SER A 12 8.33 0.31 -33.45
N SER A 13 7.67 1.21 -32.71
CA SER A 13 7.52 2.62 -33.10
C SER A 13 8.86 3.37 -33.13
N LEU A 14 9.76 3.07 -32.18
CA LEU A 14 11.11 3.63 -32.15
C LEU A 14 11.95 3.15 -33.34
N VAL A 15 11.91 1.85 -33.66
CA VAL A 15 12.61 1.26 -34.82
C VAL A 15 12.08 1.80 -36.16
N SER A 16 10.77 2.04 -36.28
CA SER A 16 10.19 2.66 -37.48
C SER A 16 10.59 4.12 -37.64
N SER A 17 10.75 4.85 -36.53
CA SER A 17 11.17 6.25 -36.57
C SER A 17 12.64 6.42 -36.92
N ILE A 18 13.50 5.46 -36.51
CA ILE A 18 14.94 5.45 -36.87
C ILE A 18 15.14 5.10 -38.35
N ARG A 19 14.36 4.16 -38.91
CA ARG A 19 14.46 3.76 -40.33
C ARG A 19 14.11 4.87 -41.31
N GLN A 20 13.39 5.90 -40.88
CA GLN A 20 12.98 7.01 -41.75
C GLN A 20 14.05 8.12 -41.86
N GLU A 21 15.06 8.14 -40.97
CA GLU A 21 16.12 9.18 -40.98
C GLU A 21 17.26 8.92 -41.98
N ASP A 22 17.36 7.73 -42.58
CA ASP A 22 18.45 7.40 -43.52
C ASP A 22 18.23 7.96 -44.95
N ALA A 23 17.12 8.65 -45.22
CA ALA A 23 16.79 9.14 -46.54
C ALA A 23 16.40 10.62 -46.54
N VAL A 24 17.36 11.55 -46.38
CA VAL A 24 17.30 12.91 -46.96
C VAL A 24 18.70 13.54 -46.93
N GLY A 25 19.21 13.91 -48.11
CA GLY A 25 20.52 14.53 -48.29
C GLY A 25 20.54 16.05 -48.17
N SER A 26 21.63 16.55 -47.56
CA SER A 26 22.37 17.81 -47.80
C SER A 26 21.69 19.19 -47.65
N SER A 27 21.90 19.84 -46.50
CA SER A 27 22.56 21.16 -46.37
C SER A 27 23.10 21.33 -44.94
N THR A 28 24.31 21.88 -44.76
CA THR A 28 25.06 21.82 -43.48
C THR A 28 24.43 22.58 -42.30
N MET A 29 23.55 23.56 -42.57
CA MET A 29 22.82 24.30 -41.52
C MET A 29 21.50 23.63 -41.12
N GLU A 30 20.78 23.01 -42.06
CA GLU A 30 19.55 22.27 -41.77
C GLU A 30 19.85 20.92 -41.11
N SER A 31 20.95 20.26 -41.48
CA SER A 31 21.42 19.05 -40.80
C SER A 31 21.89 19.33 -39.37
N LEU A 32 22.44 20.52 -39.10
CA LEU A 32 22.79 20.95 -37.76
C LEU A 32 21.52 21.20 -36.91
N ARG A 33 20.48 21.83 -37.49
CA ARG A 33 19.18 22.04 -36.83
C ARG A 33 18.50 20.72 -36.49
N LEU A 34 18.44 19.78 -37.44
CA LEU A 34 17.84 18.45 -37.23
C LEU A 34 18.59 17.65 -36.16
N ARG A 35 19.92 17.69 -36.14
CA ARG A 35 20.73 17.05 -35.09
C ARG A 35 20.51 17.67 -33.71
N VAL A 36 20.40 18.99 -33.62
CA VAL A 36 20.10 19.68 -32.36
C VAL A 36 18.69 19.31 -31.87
N LEU A 37 17.69 19.28 -32.76
CA LEU A 37 16.33 18.83 -32.46
C LEU A 37 16.29 17.38 -31.99
N ALA A 38 17.02 16.47 -32.63
CA ALA A 38 17.12 15.06 -32.24
C ALA A 38 17.76 14.88 -30.86
N LEU A 39 18.83 15.62 -30.56
CA LEU A 39 19.48 15.59 -29.25
C LEU A 39 18.57 16.14 -28.14
N VAL A 40 17.84 17.21 -28.40
CA VAL A 40 16.87 17.77 -27.46
C VAL A 40 15.69 16.80 -27.25
N GLY A 41 15.15 16.21 -28.31
CA GLY A 41 14.08 15.22 -28.23
C GLY A 41 14.47 13.95 -27.46
N ALA A 42 15.69 13.44 -27.69
CA ALA A 42 16.25 12.33 -26.93
C ALA A 42 16.49 12.69 -25.46
N GLY A 43 16.99 13.90 -25.18
CA GLY A 43 17.18 14.42 -23.83
C GLY A 43 15.86 14.51 -23.05
N ILE A 44 14.82 15.09 -23.66
CA ILE A 44 13.48 15.19 -23.05
C ILE A 44 12.90 13.79 -22.77
N SER A 45 12.98 12.87 -23.72
CA SER A 45 12.46 11.51 -23.57
C SER A 45 13.19 10.71 -22.49
N GLY A 46 14.51 10.87 -22.39
CA GLY A 46 15.34 10.29 -21.33
C GLY A 46 14.96 10.84 -19.95
N ILE A 47 14.88 12.17 -19.80
CA ILE A 47 14.49 12.81 -18.53
C ILE A 47 13.09 12.35 -18.09
N LEU A 48 12.14 12.29 -19.03
CA LEU A 48 10.77 11.86 -18.72
C LEU A 48 10.72 10.41 -18.25
N SER A 49 11.50 9.52 -18.88
CA SER A 49 11.60 8.10 -18.50
C SER A 49 12.23 7.93 -17.11
N PHE A 50 13.31 8.66 -16.79
CA PHE A 50 13.91 8.64 -15.45
C PHE A 50 12.98 9.18 -14.36
N ALA A 51 12.24 10.26 -14.65
CA ALA A 51 11.26 10.82 -13.72
C ALA A 51 10.14 9.81 -13.38
N THR A 52 9.66 9.04 -14.36
CA THR A 52 8.65 8.00 -14.10
C THR A 52 9.17 6.85 -13.24
N ILE A 53 10.46 6.49 -13.34
CA ILE A 53 11.08 5.45 -12.51
C ILE A 53 11.21 5.92 -11.06
N ALA A 54 11.66 7.17 -10.83
CA ALA A 54 11.76 7.74 -9.48
C ALA A 54 10.39 7.85 -8.79
N SER A 55 9.32 8.16 -9.54
CA SER A 55 7.96 8.20 -8.99
C SER A 55 7.40 6.83 -8.61
N ALA A 56 7.88 5.74 -9.21
CA ALA A 56 7.39 4.40 -8.92
C ALA A 56 7.90 3.88 -7.56
N ASP A 57 9.12 4.26 -7.18
CA ASP A 57 9.75 3.81 -5.93
C ASP A 57 8.99 4.33 -4.68
N GLU A 58 8.54 5.58 -4.71
CA GLU A 58 7.77 6.19 -3.62
C GLU A 58 6.40 5.53 -3.41
N ALA A 59 5.79 5.02 -4.48
CA ALA A 59 4.49 4.34 -4.41
C ALA A 59 4.61 2.96 -3.73
N GLU A 60 5.72 2.25 -3.97
CA GLU A 60 5.99 0.95 -3.36
C GLU A 60 6.42 1.06 -1.89
N HIS A 61 7.24 2.09 -1.56
CA HIS A 61 7.67 2.33 -0.18
C HIS A 61 6.54 2.85 0.72
N GLY A 62 5.55 3.52 0.13
CA GLY A 62 4.45 4.14 0.86
C GLY A 62 4.89 5.40 1.61
N LEU A 63 3.92 6.26 1.92
CA LEU A 63 4.21 7.49 2.66
C LEU A 63 4.58 7.17 4.12
N PRO A 64 5.63 7.80 4.68
CA PRO A 64 5.99 7.58 6.06
C PRO A 64 4.89 8.06 7.00
N ALA A 65 4.51 7.22 7.96
CA ALA A 65 3.55 7.59 8.98
C ALA A 65 4.15 8.66 9.93
N PRO A 66 3.41 9.73 10.28
CA PRO A 66 3.88 10.73 11.21
C PRO A 66 3.95 10.18 12.65
N SER A 67 4.78 10.79 13.50
CA SER A 67 4.90 10.40 14.90
C SER A 67 3.85 11.09 15.77
N TYR A 68 2.77 10.39 16.10
CA TYR A 68 1.75 10.89 17.01
C TYR A 68 2.17 10.79 18.49
N PRO A 69 1.75 11.73 19.35
CA PRO A 69 2.05 11.72 20.78
C PRO A 69 1.09 10.80 21.56
N TRP A 70 1.21 9.49 21.36
CA TRP A 70 0.38 8.50 22.08
C TRP A 70 0.60 8.56 23.61
N PRO A 71 -0.44 8.34 24.44
CA PRO A 71 -0.32 8.43 25.90
C PRO A 71 0.66 7.39 26.49
N HIS A 72 0.87 6.26 25.79
CA HIS A 72 1.74 5.15 26.18
C HIS A 72 3.14 5.18 25.53
N LYS A 73 3.59 6.34 25.00
CA LYS A 73 4.89 6.45 24.31
C LYS A 73 6.10 6.54 25.26
N GLY A 74 5.89 7.00 26.49
CA GLY A 74 6.97 7.21 27.47
C GLY A 74 7.48 5.92 28.12
N ILE A 75 8.70 5.95 28.65
CA ILE A 75 9.36 4.79 29.30
C ILE A 75 8.57 4.27 30.52
N LEU A 76 7.88 5.17 31.22
CA LEU A 76 7.06 4.87 32.39
C LEU A 76 5.57 5.13 32.15
N SER A 77 5.15 5.28 30.89
CA SER A 77 3.75 5.48 30.54
C SER A 77 3.01 4.14 30.50
N SER A 78 1.79 4.09 31.04
CA SER A 78 0.89 2.94 30.90
C SER A 78 -0.08 3.14 29.74
N TYR A 79 -0.86 2.09 29.44
CA TYR A 79 -1.99 2.23 28.54
C TYR A 79 -3.13 3.05 29.17
N ASP A 80 -3.89 3.76 28.32
CA ASP A 80 -5.18 4.32 28.69
C ASP A 80 -6.25 3.22 28.57
N HIS A 81 -6.60 2.61 29.69
CA HIS A 81 -7.58 1.53 29.76
C HIS A 81 -8.98 1.96 29.29
N ALA A 82 -9.35 3.24 29.46
CA ALA A 82 -10.61 3.76 28.92
C ALA A 82 -10.57 3.81 27.38
N SER A 83 -9.42 4.13 26.79
CA SER A 83 -9.23 4.04 25.35
C SER A 83 -9.22 2.59 24.84
N ILE A 84 -8.67 1.64 25.59
CA ILE A 84 -8.74 0.21 25.24
C ILE A 84 -10.21 -0.23 25.18
N ARG A 85 -11.02 0.11 26.19
CA ARG A 85 -12.45 -0.23 26.21
C ARG A 85 -13.19 0.31 24.99
N ARG A 86 -12.99 1.60 24.66
CA ARG A 86 -13.60 2.20 23.46
C ARG A 86 -13.09 1.56 22.17
N GLY A 87 -11.80 1.25 22.09
CA GLY A 87 -11.20 0.60 20.93
C GLY A 87 -11.73 -0.82 20.70
N HIS A 88 -11.92 -1.59 21.78
CA HIS A 88 -12.54 -2.91 21.70
C HIS A 88 -14.00 -2.82 21.20
N GLN A 89 -14.76 -1.81 21.64
CA GLN A 89 -16.10 -1.56 21.09
C GLN A 89 -16.07 -1.26 19.58
N VAL A 90 -15.12 -0.44 19.11
CA VAL A 90 -14.95 -0.19 17.67
C VAL A 90 -14.60 -1.48 16.92
N TYR A 91 -13.72 -2.32 17.46
CA TYR A 91 -13.39 -3.61 16.87
C TYR A 91 -14.64 -4.49 16.72
N GLN A 92 -15.42 -4.64 17.79
CA GLN A 92 -16.64 -5.47 17.78
C GLN A 92 -17.68 -4.96 16.79
N GLN A 93 -17.87 -3.64 16.67
CA GLN A 93 -18.92 -3.04 15.86
C GLN A 93 -18.55 -2.84 14.38
N VAL A 94 -17.25 -2.75 14.04
CA VAL A 94 -16.80 -2.37 12.69
C VAL A 94 -15.85 -3.39 12.08
N CYS A 95 -14.94 -3.96 12.85
CA CYS A 95 -13.84 -4.75 12.33
C CYS A 95 -14.11 -6.26 12.36
N ALA A 96 -14.83 -6.73 13.39
CA ALA A 96 -15.04 -8.15 13.66
C ALA A 96 -15.78 -8.90 12.53
N SER A 97 -16.48 -8.17 11.65
CA SER A 97 -17.12 -8.76 10.47
C SER A 97 -16.14 -9.22 9.39
N CYS A 98 -14.91 -8.68 9.38
CA CYS A 98 -13.91 -8.95 8.33
C CYS A 98 -12.55 -9.40 8.88
N HIS A 99 -12.20 -9.00 10.11
CA HIS A 99 -10.93 -9.32 10.74
C HIS A 99 -11.16 -10.14 12.01
N SER A 100 -10.46 -11.27 12.12
CA SER A 100 -10.43 -12.08 13.34
C SER A 100 -9.35 -11.60 14.30
N MET A 101 -9.54 -11.96 15.57
CA MET A 101 -8.56 -11.75 16.65
C MET A 101 -8.43 -13.03 17.47
N SER A 102 -7.93 -14.10 16.83
CA SER A 102 -7.90 -15.45 17.41
C SER A 102 -6.92 -15.66 18.58
N LEU A 103 -6.03 -14.69 18.83
CA LEU A 103 -5.03 -14.76 19.89
C LEU A 103 -5.46 -14.03 21.18
N ILE A 104 -6.63 -13.37 21.18
CA ILE A 104 -7.17 -12.68 22.36
C ILE A 104 -8.45 -13.40 22.79
N SER A 105 -8.47 -13.85 24.04
CA SER A 105 -9.63 -14.50 24.66
C SER A 105 -10.43 -13.48 25.47
N TYR A 106 -11.74 -13.70 25.67
CA TYR A 106 -12.56 -12.84 26.52
C TYR A 106 -11.94 -12.63 27.92
N ARG A 107 -11.36 -13.68 28.52
CA ARG A 107 -10.66 -13.60 29.81
C ARG A 107 -9.50 -12.59 29.85
N ASP A 108 -8.89 -12.25 28.71
CA ASP A 108 -7.79 -11.29 28.65
C ASP A 108 -8.28 -9.84 28.85
N LEU A 109 -9.60 -9.61 28.75
CA LEU A 109 -10.21 -8.30 28.91
C LEU A 109 -10.59 -7.97 30.36
N VAL A 110 -10.69 -8.99 31.22
CA VAL A 110 -11.11 -8.86 32.63
C VAL A 110 -10.04 -8.11 33.42
N GLY A 111 -10.44 -7.03 34.10
CA GLY A 111 -9.52 -6.17 34.85
C GLY A 111 -8.61 -5.29 33.97
N VAL A 112 -8.69 -5.44 32.65
CA VAL A 112 -8.03 -4.57 31.67
C VAL A 112 -9.03 -3.53 31.17
N ALA A 113 -10.09 -3.95 30.48
CA ALA A 113 -11.05 -3.02 29.88
C ALA A 113 -12.49 -3.20 30.41
N TYR A 114 -12.77 -4.36 31.00
CA TYR A 114 -14.10 -4.75 31.46
C TYR A 114 -14.04 -5.44 32.82
N THR A 115 -15.17 -5.46 33.53
CA THR A 115 -15.32 -6.35 34.69
C THR A 115 -15.57 -7.79 34.23
N GLU A 116 -15.52 -8.73 35.16
CA GLU A 116 -15.82 -10.12 34.86
C GLU A 116 -17.26 -10.30 34.40
N GLU A 117 -18.22 -9.65 35.05
CA GLU A 117 -19.65 -9.72 34.72
C GLU A 117 -19.94 -9.17 33.33
N GLU A 118 -19.33 -8.03 32.98
CA GLU A 118 -19.45 -7.45 31.63
C GLU A 118 -18.86 -8.37 30.57
N THR A 119 -17.74 -9.03 30.88
CA THR A 119 -17.06 -9.93 29.96
C THR A 119 -17.87 -11.21 29.73
N ILE A 120 -18.46 -11.77 30.78
CA ILE A 120 -19.37 -12.93 30.70
C ILE A 120 -20.60 -12.57 29.86
N ALA A 121 -21.18 -11.38 30.09
CA ALA A 121 -22.31 -10.91 29.29
C ALA A 121 -21.97 -10.86 27.79
N MET A 122 -20.85 -10.22 27.42
CA MET A 122 -20.41 -10.15 26.02
C MET A 122 -20.09 -11.53 25.42
N ALA A 123 -19.48 -12.43 26.19
CA ALA A 123 -19.18 -13.79 25.72
C ALA A 123 -20.46 -14.62 25.50
N SER A 124 -21.51 -14.37 26.28
CA SER A 124 -22.80 -15.07 26.15
C SER A 124 -23.64 -14.64 24.94
N GLU A 125 -23.30 -13.50 24.31
CA GLU A 125 -23.98 -13.00 23.11
C GLU A 125 -23.57 -13.75 21.83
N ILE A 126 -22.47 -14.53 21.88
CA ILE A 126 -21.95 -15.25 20.73
C ILE A 126 -22.10 -16.76 20.89
N GLU A 127 -22.38 -17.45 19.79
CA GLU A 127 -22.42 -18.91 19.74
C GLU A 127 -21.07 -19.46 19.27
N VAL A 128 -20.56 -20.46 19.99
CA VAL A 128 -19.34 -21.18 19.64
C VAL A 128 -19.65 -22.66 19.62
N VAL A 129 -19.22 -23.35 18.57
CA VAL A 129 -19.37 -24.80 18.47
C VAL A 129 -18.53 -25.46 19.55
N ASP A 130 -19.18 -26.30 20.35
CA ASP A 130 -18.52 -27.17 21.32
C ASP A 130 -18.38 -28.60 20.75
N GLY A 131 -17.67 -29.46 21.48
CA GLY A 131 -17.46 -30.85 21.09
C GLY A 131 -18.74 -31.69 20.98
N PRO A 132 -18.62 -32.93 20.44
CA PRO A 132 -19.72 -33.89 20.38
C PRO A 132 -20.37 -34.12 21.75
N ASN A 133 -21.68 -34.34 21.76
CA ASN A 133 -22.40 -34.74 22.97
C ASN A 133 -22.29 -36.26 23.17
N ASP A 134 -23.09 -36.82 24.07
CA ASP A 134 -23.13 -38.26 24.35
C ASP A 134 -23.62 -39.12 23.17
N GLU A 135 -24.21 -38.51 22.14
CA GLU A 135 -24.64 -39.18 20.91
C GLU A 135 -23.56 -39.14 19.80
N GLY A 136 -22.45 -38.43 20.00
CA GLY A 136 -21.35 -38.29 19.04
C GLY A 136 -21.53 -37.13 18.06
#